data_AF-A0A327PGM7-F1
#
_entry.id   AF-A0A327PGM7-F1
#
_cell.length_a   1.000
_cell.length_b   1.000
_cell.length_c   1.000
_cell.angle_alpha   90.00
_cell.angle_beta   90.00
_cell.angle_gamma   90.00
#
_symmetry.space_group_name_H-M   'P 1'
#
loop_
_entity.id
_entity.type
_entity.pdbx_description
1 polymer ?
#
loop_
_entity_poly.entity_id
_entity_poly.type
_entity_poly.pdbx_seq_one_letter_code
_entity_poly.pdbx_strand_id
1 'polypeptide(L)'
;MSFKFHLPLLLLSFIFTLAVSQVTLAQIGLNLGQTDQWMKGAKAAIERSDYETANSIFRNLIDSGQPLPEEMPYLFAETLFHLKQYDNSANFLNKYLELTGFTGDHYQGAQELQQRLEAPLKEIQECQLCDRRGYRYKTCFTCEGKRQIEQDCNYCKAKGVVGCSRCNGSGMITKVNIFKIVEYFECERCAGKGRLTCPVCEGSLKEVSSCRTCNGSGKLSSEDICDHVADEAHEHVEVKTEAVR
;
A
#
# COMPACT_ATOMS: atom_id res chain seq x y z
N MET A 1 -53.80 65.07 20.07
CA MET A 1 -52.39 64.64 19.95
C MET A 1 -52.40 63.23 19.40
N SER A 2 -52.08 63.05 18.12
CA SER A 2 -52.16 61.74 17.45
C SER A 2 -50.75 61.19 17.24
N PHE A 3 -50.41 60.12 17.95
CA PHE A 3 -49.18 59.36 17.75
C PHE A 3 -49.31 58.50 16.50
N LYS A 4 -48.48 58.77 15.48
CA LYS A 4 -48.32 57.89 14.32
C LYS A 4 -47.30 56.82 14.68
N PHE A 5 -47.76 55.58 14.89
CA PHE A 5 -46.89 54.43 15.07
C PHE A 5 -46.26 54.01 13.74
N HIS A 6 -44.93 54.01 13.68
CA HIS A 6 -44.15 53.56 12.52
C HIS A 6 -44.16 52.02 12.42
N LEU A 7 -45.17 51.51 11.72
CA LEU A 7 -45.36 50.08 11.41
C LEU A 7 -44.21 49.40 10.62
N PRO A 8 -43.40 50.06 9.75
CA PRO A 8 -42.43 49.32 8.94
C PRO A 8 -41.13 48.95 9.68
N LEU A 9 -40.85 49.53 10.86
CA LEU A 9 -39.63 49.25 11.62
C LEU A 9 -39.75 47.98 12.48
N LEU A 10 -40.96 47.65 12.94
CA LEU A 10 -41.22 46.45 13.76
C LEU A 10 -41.21 45.15 12.94
N LEU A 11 -41.62 45.21 11.67
CA LEU A 11 -41.61 44.05 10.76
C LEU A 11 -40.20 43.64 10.33
N LEU A 12 -39.27 44.60 10.21
CA LEU A 12 -37.88 44.33 9.83
C LEU A 12 -37.05 43.73 10.99
N SER A 13 -37.40 44.06 12.23
CA SER A 13 -36.83 43.47 13.46
C SER A 13 -37.22 41.98 13.61
N PHE A 14 -38.45 41.60 13.25
CA PHE A 14 -38.94 40.23 13.40
C PHE A 14 -38.36 39.25 12.36
N ILE A 15 -37.99 39.74 11.17
CA ILE A 15 -37.38 38.90 10.13
C ILE A 15 -35.89 38.63 10.42
N PHE A 16 -35.19 39.56 11.08
CA PHE A 16 -33.78 39.36 11.43
C PHE A 16 -33.59 38.36 12.59
N THR A 17 -34.53 38.24 13.52
CA THR A 17 -34.46 37.24 14.61
C THR A 17 -34.81 35.82 14.15
N LEU A 18 -35.61 35.66 13.09
CA LEU A 18 -35.92 34.36 12.47
C LEU A 18 -34.78 33.82 11.58
N ALA A 19 -33.91 34.68 11.06
CA ALA A 19 -32.77 34.25 10.24
C ALA A 19 -31.56 33.74 11.06
N VAL A 20 -31.43 34.15 12.33
CA VAL A 20 -30.28 33.78 13.18
C VAL A 20 -30.51 32.45 13.93
N SER A 21 -31.72 31.91 13.94
CA SER A 21 -32.06 30.65 14.63
C SER A 21 -31.83 29.38 13.80
N GLN A 22 -31.31 29.49 12.57
CA GLN A 22 -31.13 28.35 11.65
C GLN A 22 -29.68 27.79 11.61
N VAL A 23 -28.74 28.28 12.41
CA VAL A 23 -27.31 27.89 12.31
C VAL A 23 -26.86 26.84 13.35
N THR A 24 -27.74 26.35 14.22
CA THR A 24 -27.36 25.35 15.25
C THR A 24 -28.07 24.02 15.08
N LEU A 25 -27.99 23.41 13.91
CA LEU A 25 -28.15 21.96 13.74
C LEU A 25 -27.18 21.47 12.65
N ALA A 26 -25.88 21.70 12.85
CA ALA A 26 -24.91 20.74 12.34
C ALA A 26 -25.18 19.43 13.10
N GLN A 27 -25.84 18.48 12.45
CA GLN A 27 -26.05 17.14 13.00
C GLN A 27 -24.67 16.49 13.14
N ILE A 28 -24.08 16.59 14.33
CA ILE A 28 -23.15 15.58 14.82
C ILE A 28 -23.96 14.29 14.80
N GLY A 29 -23.73 13.44 13.81
CA GLY A 29 -24.35 12.12 13.75
C GLY A 29 -24.02 11.41 15.06
N LEU A 30 -25.03 11.27 15.93
CA LEU A 30 -24.92 10.56 17.18
C LEU A 30 -24.68 9.08 16.84
N ASN A 31 -23.41 8.65 16.85
CA ASN A 31 -23.02 7.25 16.69
C ASN A 31 -23.24 6.49 18.00
N LEU A 32 -24.50 6.36 18.39
CA LEU A 32 -24.90 5.74 19.65
C LEU A 32 -24.75 4.21 19.54
N GLY A 33 -23.55 3.73 19.87
CA GLY A 33 -23.31 2.34 20.29
C GLY A 33 -22.95 1.33 19.21
N GLN A 34 -22.71 1.73 17.95
CA GLN A 34 -22.22 0.78 16.94
C GLN A 34 -20.84 0.23 17.33
N THR A 35 -19.88 1.10 17.65
CA THR A 35 -18.56 0.70 18.17
C THR A 35 -18.69 -0.24 19.38
N ASP A 36 -19.58 0.08 20.33
CA ASP A 36 -19.79 -0.76 21.52
C ASP A 36 -20.36 -2.14 21.20
N GLN A 37 -21.31 -2.23 20.25
CA GLN A 37 -21.87 -3.49 19.79
C GLN A 37 -20.80 -4.37 19.14
N TRP A 38 -19.95 -3.77 18.33
CA TRP A 38 -18.86 -4.45 17.65
C TRP A 38 -17.80 -4.94 18.64
N MET A 39 -17.42 -4.11 19.60
CA MET A 39 -16.52 -4.51 20.67
C MET A 39 -17.10 -5.65 21.50
N LYS A 40 -18.39 -5.62 21.85
CA LYS A 40 -19.06 -6.74 22.53
C LYS A 40 -19.02 -8.03 21.70
N GLY A 41 -19.27 -7.92 20.40
CA GLY A 41 -19.19 -9.05 19.46
C GLY A 41 -17.78 -9.65 19.40
N ALA A 42 -16.76 -8.80 19.28
CA ALA A 42 -15.36 -9.22 19.24
C ALA A 42 -14.93 -9.89 20.55
N LYS A 43 -15.25 -9.30 21.71
CA LYS A 43 -14.97 -9.89 23.02
C LYS A 43 -15.64 -11.26 23.19
N ALA A 44 -16.91 -11.37 22.82
CA ALA A 44 -17.63 -12.65 22.88
C ALA A 44 -17.04 -13.71 21.92
N ALA A 45 -16.46 -13.31 20.78
CA ALA A 45 -15.75 -14.22 19.88
C ALA A 45 -14.41 -14.68 20.50
N ILE A 46 -13.64 -13.76 21.09
CA ILE A 46 -12.41 -14.07 21.83
C ILE A 46 -12.68 -15.03 23.00
N GLU A 47 -13.73 -14.80 23.77
CA GLU A 47 -14.14 -15.67 24.90
C GLU A 47 -14.44 -17.11 24.46
N ARG A 48 -14.87 -17.29 23.20
CA ARG A 48 -15.09 -18.62 22.59
C ARG A 48 -13.88 -19.14 21.81
N SER A 49 -12.74 -18.45 21.88
CA SER A 49 -11.54 -18.73 21.09
C SER A 49 -11.77 -18.71 19.56
N ASP A 50 -12.81 -18.02 19.11
CA ASP A 50 -13.12 -17.83 17.70
C ASP A 50 -12.41 -16.58 17.17
N TYR A 51 -11.10 -16.71 17.01
CA TYR A 51 -10.22 -15.60 16.65
C TYR A 51 -10.42 -15.10 15.22
N GLU A 52 -10.91 -15.94 14.30
CA GLU A 52 -11.20 -15.52 12.92
C GLU A 52 -12.41 -14.58 12.89
N THR A 53 -13.47 -14.93 13.61
CA THR A 53 -14.62 -14.04 13.76
C THR A 53 -14.23 -12.73 14.45
N ALA A 54 -13.43 -12.80 15.53
CA ALA A 54 -12.94 -11.59 16.20
C ALA A 54 -12.12 -10.70 15.25
N ASN A 55 -11.20 -11.30 14.47
CA ASN A 55 -10.38 -10.60 13.48
C ASN A 55 -11.25 -9.93 12.40
N SER A 56 -12.26 -10.60 11.88
CA SER A 56 -13.21 -10.00 10.93
C SER A 56 -13.92 -8.78 11.53
N ILE A 57 -14.41 -8.89 12.76
CA ILE A 57 -15.09 -7.78 13.45
C ILE A 57 -14.14 -6.60 13.65
N PHE A 58 -12.91 -6.82 14.12
CA PHE A 58 -11.94 -5.74 14.32
C PHE A 58 -11.56 -5.04 13.01
N ARG A 59 -11.34 -5.80 11.93
CA ARG A 59 -11.03 -5.22 10.61
C ARG A 59 -12.15 -4.35 10.10
N ASN A 60 -13.37 -4.88 10.13
CA ASN A 60 -14.54 -4.13 9.74
C ASN A 60 -14.71 -2.85 10.63
N LEU A 61 -14.31 -2.90 11.91
CA LEU A 61 -14.41 -1.77 12.84
C LEU A 61 -13.41 -0.67 12.44
N ILE A 62 -12.18 -1.05 12.09
CA ILE A 62 -11.17 -0.14 11.56
C ILE A 62 -11.66 0.50 10.26
N ASP A 63 -12.21 -0.32 9.35
CA ASP A 63 -12.70 0.13 8.04
C ASP A 63 -13.92 1.07 8.16
N SER A 64 -14.67 0.98 9.26
CA SER A 64 -15.81 1.88 9.53
C SER A 64 -15.41 3.34 9.76
N GLY A 65 -14.12 3.61 10.04
CA GLY A 65 -13.58 4.95 10.33
C GLY A 65 -14.11 5.58 11.62
N GLN A 66 -14.80 4.82 12.47
CA GLN A 66 -15.35 5.30 13.73
C GLN A 66 -14.26 5.47 14.79
N PRO A 67 -14.49 6.32 15.82
CA PRO A 67 -13.61 6.38 16.98
C PRO A 67 -13.42 4.99 17.60
N LEU A 68 -12.16 4.58 17.73
CA LEU A 68 -11.79 3.28 18.26
C LEU A 68 -11.57 3.35 19.78
N PRO A 69 -12.10 2.40 20.56
CA PRO A 69 -11.86 2.33 22.00
C PRO A 69 -10.38 2.05 22.31
N GLU A 70 -9.89 2.58 23.43
CA GLU A 70 -8.47 2.49 23.81
C GLU A 70 -8.00 1.06 24.07
N GLU A 71 -8.89 0.18 24.52
CA GLU A 71 -8.64 -1.25 24.74
C GLU A 71 -8.57 -2.09 23.45
N MET A 72 -9.13 -1.58 22.35
CA MET A 72 -9.28 -2.32 21.10
C MET A 72 -7.93 -2.79 20.52
N PRO A 73 -6.88 -1.96 20.43
CA PRO A 73 -5.60 -2.38 19.87
C PRO A 73 -4.97 -3.55 20.63
N TYR A 74 -5.12 -3.63 21.95
CA TYR A 74 -4.64 -4.77 22.74
C TYR A 74 -5.41 -6.06 22.40
N LEU A 75 -6.74 -6.01 22.40
CA LEU A 75 -7.58 -7.18 22.10
C LEU A 75 -7.37 -7.68 20.67
N PHE A 76 -7.17 -6.76 19.73
CA PHE A 76 -6.86 -7.11 18.35
C PHE A 76 -5.46 -7.71 18.23
N ALA A 77 -4.47 -7.20 18.97
CA ALA A 77 -3.14 -7.78 19.02
C ALA A 77 -3.15 -9.23 19.54
N GLU A 78 -3.85 -9.54 20.64
CA GLU A 78 -4.02 -10.93 21.12
C GLU A 78 -4.68 -11.80 20.06
N THR A 79 -5.74 -11.30 19.42
CA THR A 79 -6.44 -12.02 18.34
C THR A 79 -5.49 -12.38 17.20
N LEU A 80 -4.70 -11.40 16.73
CA LEU A 80 -3.73 -11.60 15.66
C LEU A 80 -2.60 -12.55 16.06
N PHE A 81 -2.20 -12.56 17.33
CA PHE A 81 -1.23 -13.52 17.85
C PHE A 81 -1.75 -14.96 17.71
N HIS A 82 -3.00 -15.20 18.11
CA HIS A 82 -3.62 -16.52 17.98
C HIS A 82 -3.79 -16.96 16.52
N LEU A 83 -3.98 -16.01 15.61
CA LEU A 83 -3.99 -16.24 14.16
C LEU A 83 -2.60 -16.31 13.52
N LYS A 84 -1.51 -16.30 14.33
CA LYS A 84 -0.11 -16.32 13.87
C LYS A 84 0.29 -15.13 12.98
N GLN A 85 -0.49 -14.05 12.99
CA GLN A 85 -0.17 -12.79 12.32
C GLN A 85 0.73 -11.92 13.22
N TYR A 86 1.90 -12.44 13.56
CA TYR A 86 2.76 -11.91 14.64
C TYR A 86 3.25 -10.48 14.39
N ASP A 87 3.62 -10.13 13.16
CA ASP A 87 4.03 -8.74 12.82
C ASP A 87 2.88 -7.75 13.03
N ASN A 88 1.68 -8.09 12.54
CA ASN A 88 0.50 -7.25 12.74
C ASN A 88 0.16 -7.16 14.25
N SER A 89 0.23 -8.27 14.98
CA SER A 89 0.02 -8.31 16.44
C SER A 89 0.97 -7.36 17.18
N ALA A 90 2.27 -7.42 16.88
CA ALA A 90 3.26 -6.50 17.46
C ALA A 90 2.97 -5.03 17.13
N ASN A 91 2.55 -4.72 15.91
CA ASN A 91 2.22 -3.35 15.51
C ASN A 91 1.02 -2.79 16.31
N PHE A 92 -0.04 -3.57 16.48
CA PHE A 92 -1.19 -3.15 17.29
C PHE A 92 -0.87 -3.09 18.79
N LEU A 93 -0.05 -4.01 19.30
CA LEU A 93 0.39 -4.00 20.68
C LEU A 93 1.24 -2.76 21.00
N ASN A 94 2.18 -2.42 20.12
CA ASN A 94 2.97 -1.19 20.25
C ASN A 94 2.06 0.03 20.23
N LYS A 95 1.00 0.03 19.40
CA LYS A 95 0.04 1.13 19.35
C LYS A 95 -0.74 1.27 20.66
N TYR A 96 -1.16 0.16 21.25
CA TYR A 96 -1.80 0.15 22.56
C TYR A 96 -0.91 0.81 23.62
N LEU A 97 0.33 0.33 23.74
CA LEU A 97 1.30 0.85 24.71
C LEU A 97 1.65 2.33 24.49
N GLU A 98 1.70 2.79 23.23
CA GLU A 98 1.90 4.20 22.88
C GLU A 98 0.76 5.08 23.39
N LEU A 99 -0.49 4.62 23.23
CA LEU A 99 -1.69 5.39 23.61
C LEU A 99 -1.90 5.42 25.12
N THR A 100 -1.73 4.27 25.79
CA THR A 100 -2.11 4.12 27.20
C THR A 100 -0.95 4.21 28.18
N GLY A 101 0.29 4.04 27.72
CA GLY A 101 1.47 3.91 28.58
C GLY A 101 1.28 2.83 29.66
N PHE A 102 1.75 3.13 30.87
CA PHE A 102 1.65 2.24 32.04
C PHE A 102 0.27 2.28 32.74
N THR A 103 -0.63 3.16 32.31
CA THR A 103 -1.95 3.37 32.93
C THR A 103 -3.07 2.58 32.25
N GLY A 104 -2.79 1.87 31.16
CA GLY A 104 -3.80 1.11 30.44
C GLY A 104 -4.26 -0.14 31.20
N ASP A 105 -5.57 -0.43 31.14
CA ASP A 105 -6.20 -1.55 31.86
C ASP A 105 -5.57 -2.91 31.56
N HIS A 106 -5.05 -3.09 30.34
CA HIS A 106 -4.38 -4.30 29.88
C HIS A 106 -2.84 -4.21 29.90
N TYR A 107 -2.24 -3.29 30.65
CA TYR A 107 -0.78 -3.10 30.64
C TYR A 107 0.01 -4.39 30.95
N GLN A 108 -0.41 -5.15 31.97
CA GLN A 108 0.28 -6.39 32.33
C GLN A 108 0.18 -7.44 31.21
N GLY A 109 -1.02 -7.65 30.67
CA GLY A 109 -1.22 -8.57 29.53
C GLY A 109 -0.46 -8.13 28.29
N ALA A 110 -0.33 -6.82 28.05
CA ALA A 110 0.46 -6.27 26.96
C ALA A 110 1.96 -6.58 27.09
N GLN A 111 2.52 -6.52 28.31
CA GLN A 111 3.91 -6.91 28.57
C GLN A 111 4.12 -8.42 28.36
N GLU A 112 3.18 -9.25 28.80
CA GLU A 112 3.23 -10.71 28.60
C GLU A 112 3.14 -11.08 27.11
N LEU A 113 2.25 -10.42 26.36
CA LEU A 113 2.14 -10.61 24.91
C LEU A 113 3.40 -10.16 24.17
N GLN A 114 4.02 -9.06 24.60
CA GLN A 114 5.28 -8.57 24.02
C GLN A 114 6.39 -9.64 24.13
N GLN A 115 6.51 -10.29 25.29
CA GLN A 115 7.48 -11.38 25.50
C GLN A 115 7.14 -12.61 24.63
N ARG A 116 5.86 -12.98 24.54
CA ARG A 116 5.40 -14.11 23.70
C ARG A 116 5.68 -13.89 22.21
N LEU A 117 5.71 -12.64 21.75
CA LEU A 117 5.98 -12.27 20.36
C LEU A 117 7.47 -12.34 19.98
N GLU A 118 8.40 -12.30 20.95
CA GLU A 118 9.84 -12.25 20.65
C GLU A 118 10.32 -13.46 19.83
N ALA A 119 9.95 -14.67 20.24
CA ALA A 119 10.33 -15.90 19.57
C ALA A 119 9.79 -16.01 18.13
N PRO A 120 8.46 -15.90 17.87
CA PRO A 120 7.94 -16.01 16.51
C PRO A 120 8.40 -14.86 15.59
N LEU A 121 8.59 -13.64 16.11
CA LEU A 121 9.15 -12.55 15.29
C LEU A 121 10.61 -12.82 14.90
N LYS A 122 11.38 -13.44 15.80
CA LYS A 122 12.74 -13.87 15.48
C LYS A 122 12.75 -14.98 14.43
N GLU A 123 11.85 -15.95 14.52
CA GLU A 123 11.69 -16.99 13.48
C GLU A 123 11.36 -16.39 12.11
N ILE A 124 10.47 -15.39 12.05
CA ILE A 124 10.17 -14.65 10.82
C ILE A 124 11.41 -13.95 10.26
N GLN A 125 12.22 -13.31 11.11
CA GLN A 125 13.43 -12.60 10.67
C GLN A 125 14.50 -13.55 10.10
N GLU A 126 14.63 -14.75 10.68
CA GLU A 126 15.62 -15.74 10.27
C GLU A 126 15.15 -16.56 9.05
N CYS A 127 13.84 -16.63 8.80
CA CYS A 127 13.26 -17.43 7.74
C CYS A 127 13.45 -16.82 6.34
N GLN A 128 13.99 -17.63 5.41
CA GLN A 128 14.21 -17.25 4.01
C GLN A 128 13.00 -17.52 3.09
N LEU A 129 11.92 -18.06 3.68
CA LEU A 129 10.69 -18.45 2.99
C LEU A 129 9.57 -17.44 3.20
N CYS A 130 9.65 -16.57 4.20
CA CYS A 130 8.66 -15.55 4.45
C CYS A 130 9.19 -14.14 4.18
N ASP A 131 8.25 -13.23 3.94
CA ASP A 131 8.54 -11.81 3.99
C ASP A 131 8.74 -11.33 5.43
N ARG A 132 9.12 -10.06 5.57
CA ARG A 132 9.37 -9.44 6.88
C ARG A 132 8.15 -9.45 7.81
N ARG A 133 6.96 -9.69 7.27
CA ARG A 133 5.69 -9.68 8.00
C ARG A 133 5.24 -11.09 8.38
N GLY A 134 5.96 -12.13 7.94
CA GLY A 134 5.65 -13.54 8.22
C GLY A 134 4.78 -14.23 7.16
N TYR A 135 4.54 -13.60 6.00
CA TYR A 135 3.80 -14.25 4.91
C TYR A 135 4.71 -15.02 3.96
N ARG A 136 4.25 -16.16 3.45
CA ARG A 136 5.04 -17.04 2.57
C ARG A 136 5.34 -16.37 1.23
N TYR A 137 6.57 -16.51 0.77
CA TYR A 137 6.93 -16.17 -0.61
C TYR A 137 6.43 -17.25 -1.56
N LYS A 138 5.82 -16.81 -2.66
CA LYS A 138 5.53 -17.63 -3.83
C LYS A 138 6.51 -17.32 -4.95
N THR A 139 6.78 -18.30 -5.79
CA THR A 139 7.57 -18.09 -7.01
C THR A 139 6.88 -17.06 -7.90
N CYS A 140 7.65 -16.11 -8.43
CA CYS A 140 7.10 -15.10 -9.32
C CYS A 140 6.56 -15.77 -10.60
N PHE A 141 5.26 -15.65 -10.87
CA PHE A 141 4.61 -16.24 -12.04
C PHE A 141 5.14 -15.69 -13.37
N THR A 142 5.62 -14.44 -13.40
CA THR A 142 6.12 -13.80 -14.64
C THR A 142 7.49 -14.30 -15.07
N CYS A 143 8.38 -14.61 -14.12
CA CYS A 143 9.73 -15.06 -14.42
C CYS A 143 10.03 -16.49 -13.99
N GLU A 144 9.06 -17.17 -13.36
CA GLU A 144 9.19 -18.54 -12.85
C GLU A 144 10.43 -18.71 -11.95
N GLY A 145 10.76 -17.67 -11.18
CA GLY A 145 11.96 -17.67 -10.33
C GLY A 145 13.28 -17.36 -11.03
N LYS A 146 13.30 -17.18 -12.36
CA LYS A 146 14.52 -16.88 -13.16
C LYS A 146 15.08 -15.48 -12.91
N ARG A 147 14.35 -14.60 -12.21
CA ARG A 147 14.70 -13.21 -11.81
C ARG A 147 14.89 -12.22 -12.96
N GLN A 148 15.32 -12.69 -14.13
CA GLN A 148 15.48 -11.92 -15.35
C GLN A 148 14.64 -12.53 -16.45
N ILE A 149 14.08 -11.67 -17.29
CA ILE A 149 13.32 -12.08 -18.48
C ILE A 149 13.67 -11.14 -19.63
N GLU A 150 13.45 -11.60 -20.85
CA GLU A 150 13.49 -10.75 -22.03
C GLU A 150 12.27 -9.83 -22.03
N GLN A 151 12.50 -8.51 -22.12
CA GLN A 151 11.45 -7.50 -22.04
C GLN A 151 11.68 -6.42 -23.09
N ASP A 152 10.63 -5.64 -23.35
CA ASP A 152 10.76 -4.41 -24.11
C ASP A 152 11.84 -3.52 -23.49
N CYS A 153 12.77 -3.06 -24.34
CA CYS A 153 13.87 -2.20 -23.93
C CYS A 153 13.32 -0.96 -23.23
N ASN A 154 13.66 -0.78 -21.96
CA ASN A 154 13.11 0.28 -21.14
C ASN A 154 13.62 1.65 -21.60
N TYR A 155 14.85 1.68 -22.13
CA TYR A 155 15.49 2.91 -22.62
C TYR A 155 14.80 3.49 -23.87
N CYS A 156 14.51 2.65 -24.88
CA CYS A 156 13.85 3.12 -26.10
C CYS A 156 12.33 2.86 -26.13
N LYS A 157 11.78 2.18 -25.11
CA LYS A 157 10.37 1.77 -25.03
C LYS A 157 9.92 0.99 -26.27
N ALA A 158 10.69 -0.03 -26.64
CA ALA A 158 10.50 -0.87 -27.83
C ALA A 158 10.46 -0.12 -29.18
N LYS A 159 11.07 1.08 -29.26
CA LYS A 159 11.16 1.84 -30.53
C LYS A 159 12.45 1.57 -31.31
N GLY A 160 13.47 1.02 -30.66
CA GLY A 160 14.79 0.73 -31.27
C GLY A 160 15.64 1.97 -31.56
N VAL A 161 15.07 3.16 -31.42
CA VAL A 161 15.72 4.45 -31.66
C VAL A 161 15.46 5.41 -30.52
N VAL A 162 16.41 6.29 -30.27
CA VAL A 162 16.35 7.37 -29.27
C VAL A 162 16.69 8.71 -29.91
N GLY A 163 16.16 9.80 -29.35
CA GLY A 163 16.47 11.14 -29.82
C GLY A 163 17.96 11.47 -29.58
N CYS A 164 18.59 12.15 -30.54
CA CYS A 164 19.95 12.63 -30.37
C CYS A 164 19.96 13.77 -29.33
N SER A 165 20.65 13.57 -28.21
CA SER A 165 20.74 14.56 -27.13
C SER A 165 21.51 15.83 -27.53
N ARG A 166 22.37 15.75 -28.55
CA ARG A 166 23.15 16.92 -29.03
C ARG A 166 22.29 17.93 -29.80
N CYS A 167 21.21 17.49 -30.43
CA CYS A 167 20.31 18.35 -31.20
C CYS A 167 18.85 18.27 -30.70
N ASN A 168 18.59 17.68 -29.53
CA ASN A 168 17.24 17.42 -29.01
C ASN A 168 16.26 16.81 -30.03
N GLY A 169 16.74 15.89 -30.86
CA GLY A 169 15.89 15.22 -31.85
C GLY A 169 15.68 15.97 -33.18
N SER A 170 16.14 17.22 -33.32
CA SER A 170 15.87 18.04 -34.52
C SER A 170 16.72 17.66 -35.75
N GLY A 171 17.88 17.03 -35.54
CA GLY A 171 18.88 16.81 -36.60
C GLY A 171 19.78 18.02 -36.86
N MET A 172 19.47 19.19 -36.29
CA MET A 172 20.14 20.46 -36.56
C MET A 172 20.59 21.15 -35.26
N ILE A 173 21.76 21.79 -35.30
CA ILE A 173 22.30 22.61 -34.20
C ILE A 173 22.25 24.07 -34.63
N THR A 174 21.63 24.91 -33.80
CA THR A 174 21.60 26.36 -34.00
C THR A 174 22.81 27.01 -33.33
N LYS A 175 23.56 27.82 -34.06
CA LYS A 175 24.61 28.68 -33.50
C LYS A 175 24.32 30.13 -33.87
N VAL A 176 24.63 31.04 -32.96
CA VAL A 176 24.51 32.49 -33.21
C VAL A 176 25.88 33.03 -33.53
N ASN A 177 26.03 33.66 -34.70
CA ASN A 177 27.28 34.29 -35.13
C ASN A 177 27.47 35.66 -34.44
N ILE A 178 28.64 36.27 -34.57
CA ILE A 178 28.99 37.61 -34.06
C ILE A 178 28.01 38.70 -34.53
N PHE A 179 27.33 38.49 -35.65
CA PHE A 179 26.28 39.38 -36.18
C PHE A 179 24.87 39.14 -35.62
N LYS A 180 24.71 38.29 -34.59
CA LYS A 180 23.40 37.87 -34.03
C LYS A 180 22.48 37.16 -35.04
N ILE A 181 23.03 36.62 -36.12
CA ILE A 181 22.30 35.79 -37.10
C ILE A 181 22.33 34.34 -36.62
N VAL A 182 21.19 33.66 -36.69
CA VAL A 182 21.07 32.23 -36.36
C VAL A 182 21.42 31.40 -37.59
N GLU A 183 22.46 30.58 -37.47
CA GLU A 183 22.90 29.63 -38.49
C GLU A 183 22.55 28.20 -38.05
N TYR A 184 22.13 27.37 -39.01
CA TYR A 184 21.75 25.98 -38.78
C TYR A 184 22.82 25.05 -39.34
N PHE A 185 23.34 24.18 -38.49
CA PHE A 185 24.33 23.18 -38.87
C PHE A 185 23.74 21.78 -38.70
N GLU A 186 24.04 20.86 -39.61
CA GLU A 186 23.68 19.47 -39.41
C GLU A 186 24.37 18.92 -38.15
N CYS A 187 23.62 18.17 -37.35
CA CYS A 187 24.18 17.56 -36.16
C CYS A 187 25.12 16.41 -36.54
N GLU A 188 26.43 16.62 -36.35
CA GLU A 188 27.48 15.62 -36.60
C GLU A 188 27.21 14.28 -35.90
N ARG A 189 26.62 14.31 -34.70
CA ARG A 189 26.41 13.11 -33.89
C ARG A 189 25.37 12.16 -34.50
N CYS A 190 24.33 12.70 -35.13
CA CYS A 190 23.27 11.90 -35.74
C CYS A 190 23.21 12.03 -37.27
N ALA A 191 24.22 12.66 -37.88
CA ALA A 191 24.31 12.94 -39.31
C ALA A 191 22.98 13.49 -39.87
N GLY A 192 22.43 14.53 -39.22
CA GLY A 192 21.18 15.17 -39.66
C GLY A 192 19.89 14.41 -39.35
N LYS A 193 19.93 13.14 -38.92
CA LYS A 193 18.72 12.30 -38.74
C LYS A 193 17.89 12.65 -37.51
N GLY A 194 18.45 13.39 -36.55
CA GLY A 194 17.82 13.69 -35.26
C GLY A 194 17.67 12.49 -34.32
N ARG A 195 17.84 11.26 -34.80
CA ARG A 195 17.66 10.02 -34.05
C ARG A 195 18.91 9.16 -34.11
N LEU A 196 19.16 8.38 -33.06
CA LEU A 196 20.23 7.40 -32.95
C LEU A 196 19.64 6.03 -32.66
N THR A 197 20.30 4.97 -33.09
CA THR A 197 19.97 3.61 -32.65
C THR A 197 20.08 3.54 -31.13
N CYS A 198 19.14 2.85 -30.50
CA CYS A 198 19.16 2.64 -29.06
C CYS A 198 20.50 1.99 -28.64
N PRO A 199 21.29 2.59 -27.74
CA PRO A 199 22.57 2.01 -27.30
C PRO A 199 22.40 0.79 -26.39
N VAL A 200 21.20 0.57 -25.82
CA VAL A 200 20.95 -0.53 -24.88
C VAL A 200 20.52 -1.80 -25.62
N CYS A 201 19.61 -1.69 -26.58
CA CYS A 201 19.12 -2.84 -27.33
C CYS A 201 19.72 -2.93 -28.74
N GLU A 202 20.53 -1.96 -29.16
CA GLU A 202 21.13 -1.89 -30.52
C GLU A 202 20.11 -2.01 -31.65
N GLY A 203 18.86 -1.58 -31.40
CA GLY A 203 17.76 -1.70 -32.35
C GLY A 203 16.95 -3.01 -32.29
N SER A 204 17.34 -3.98 -31.46
CA SER A 204 16.61 -5.26 -31.27
C SER A 204 15.24 -5.12 -30.57
N LEU A 205 14.91 -3.92 -30.07
CA LEU A 205 13.70 -3.56 -29.33
C LEU A 205 13.57 -4.20 -27.94
N LYS A 206 14.35 -5.25 -27.66
CA LYS A 206 14.28 -6.05 -26.43
C LYS A 206 15.59 -5.97 -25.65
N GLU A 207 15.50 -6.18 -24.34
CA GLU A 207 16.65 -6.30 -23.45
C GLU A 207 16.38 -7.36 -22.37
N VAL A 208 17.43 -8.07 -21.96
CA VAL A 208 17.36 -8.94 -20.78
C VAL A 208 17.51 -8.06 -19.55
N SER A 209 16.45 -7.97 -18.76
CA SER A 209 16.43 -7.14 -17.55
C SER A 209 15.76 -7.86 -16.40
N SER A 210 15.98 -7.34 -15.19
CA SER A 210 15.28 -7.81 -13.99
C SER A 210 13.77 -7.81 -14.22
N CYS A 211 13.12 -8.90 -13.83
CA CYS A 211 11.68 -9.04 -13.95
C CYS A 211 10.98 -7.89 -13.23
N ARG A 212 10.17 -7.11 -13.98
CA ARG A 212 9.43 -5.95 -13.44
C ARG A 212 8.42 -6.32 -12.37
N THR A 213 7.87 -7.54 -12.42
CA THR A 213 6.87 -7.99 -11.45
C THR A 213 7.48 -8.23 -10.07
N CYS A 214 8.69 -8.80 -10.00
CA CYS A 214 9.35 -9.13 -8.73
C CYS A 214 10.59 -8.26 -8.46
N ASN A 215 10.87 -7.26 -9.29
CA ASN A 215 12.09 -6.44 -9.24
C ASN A 215 13.39 -7.26 -9.11
N GLY A 216 13.43 -8.43 -9.77
CA GLY A 216 14.60 -9.31 -9.74
C GLY A 216 14.74 -10.23 -8.51
N SER A 217 13.80 -10.24 -7.55
CA SER A 217 13.85 -11.18 -6.42
C SER A 217 13.56 -12.64 -6.83
N GLY A 218 12.79 -12.84 -7.90
CA GLY A 218 12.24 -14.14 -8.31
C GLY A 218 11.07 -14.63 -7.45
N LYS A 219 10.69 -13.87 -6.41
CA LYS A 219 9.70 -14.23 -5.39
C LYS A 219 8.69 -13.09 -5.20
N LEU A 220 7.45 -13.42 -4.89
CA LEU A 220 6.37 -12.49 -4.56
C LEU A 220 5.79 -12.83 -3.18
N SER A 221 5.48 -11.84 -2.36
CA SER A 221 4.72 -12.09 -1.12
C SER A 221 3.34 -12.62 -1.44
N SER A 222 2.86 -13.57 -0.64
CA SER A 222 1.49 -14.09 -0.71
C SER A 222 0.68 -13.67 0.51
N GLU A 223 -0.59 -14.05 0.53
CA GLU A 223 -1.48 -13.85 1.69
C GLU A 223 -1.43 -15.02 2.68
N ASP A 224 -0.72 -16.10 2.32
CA ASP A 224 -0.62 -17.29 3.15
C ASP A 224 0.40 -17.06 4.27
N ILE A 225 0.02 -17.35 5.51
CA ILE A 225 0.93 -17.30 6.65
C ILE A 225 1.99 -18.37 6.49
N CYS A 226 3.26 -18.02 6.71
CA CYS A 226 4.35 -18.97 6.60
C CYS A 226 4.33 -19.95 7.79
N ASP A 227 4.49 -21.24 7.48
CA ASP A 227 4.68 -22.30 8.46
C ASP A 227 6.16 -22.54 8.81
N HIS A 228 7.06 -21.78 8.17
CA HIS A 228 8.52 -21.91 8.25
C HIS A 228 9.07 -23.29 7.83
N VAL A 229 8.27 -24.11 7.13
CA VAL A 229 8.67 -25.41 6.61
C VAL A 229 8.98 -25.29 5.12
N ALA A 230 10.16 -25.78 4.72
CA ALA A 230 10.52 -25.87 3.31
C ALA A 230 9.60 -26.86 2.61
N ASP A 231 9.00 -26.46 1.48
CA ASP A 231 8.24 -27.40 0.64
C ASP A 231 9.19 -28.51 0.20
N GLU A 232 8.86 -29.76 0.50
CA GLU A 232 9.53 -30.89 -0.12
C GLU A 232 9.31 -30.77 -1.63
N ALA A 233 10.40 -30.75 -2.39
CA ALA A 233 10.36 -30.59 -3.84
C ALA A 233 9.44 -31.68 -4.43
N HIS A 234 8.26 -31.28 -4.89
CA HIS A 234 7.46 -32.14 -5.75
C HIS A 234 8.29 -32.38 -7.02
N GLU A 235 8.91 -33.56 -7.07
CA GLU A 235 9.53 -34.11 -8.26
C GLU A 235 8.49 -34.06 -9.39
N HIS A 236 8.66 -33.14 -10.33
CA HIS A 236 7.93 -33.17 -11.58
C HIS A 236 8.32 -34.47 -12.29
N VAL A 237 7.47 -35.49 -12.19
CA VAL A 237 7.57 -36.70 -12.99
C VAL A 237 7.39 -36.29 -14.45
N GLU A 238 8.51 -36.17 -15.17
CA GLU A 238 8.51 -36.06 -16.63
C GLU A 238 7.86 -37.32 -17.22
N VAL A 239 6.61 -37.20 -17.65
CA VAL A 239 5.95 -38.23 -18.45
C VAL A 239 6.61 -38.21 -19.83
N LYS A 240 7.61 -39.08 -20.02
CA LYS A 240 8.12 -39.43 -21.34
C LYS A 240 6.99 -40.09 -22.14
N THR A 241 6.44 -39.37 -23.09
CA THR A 241 5.58 -39.93 -24.13
C THR A 241 6.46 -40.73 -25.09
N GLU A 242 6.47 -42.05 -24.94
CA GLU A 242 7.02 -42.96 -25.93
C GLU A 242 6.17 -42.89 -27.20
N ALA A 243 6.78 -42.46 -28.29
CA ALA A 243 6.21 -42.51 -29.62
C ALA A 243 6.10 -43.97 -30.06
N VAL A 244 4.86 -44.47 -30.13
CA VAL A 244 4.54 -45.76 -30.76
C VAL A 244 4.74 -45.61 -32.27
N ARG A 245 5.66 -46.42 -32.80
CA ARG A 245 5.84 -46.69 -34.24
C ARG A 245 4.76 -47.63 -34.77
#